data_AF-Q94EN8-F1
#
_entry.id   AF-Q94EN8-F1
#
_cell.length_a   1.000
_cell.length_b   1.000
_cell.length_c   1.000
_cell.angle_alpha   90.00
_cell.angle_beta   90.00
_cell.angle_gamma   90.00
#
_symmetry.space_group_name_H-M   'P 1'
#
loop_
_entity.id
_entity.type
_entity.pdbx_description
1 polymer ?
#
loop_
_entity_poly.entity_id
_entity_poly.type
_entity_poly.pdbx_seq_one_letter_code
_entity_poly.pdbx_strand_id
1 'polypeptide(L)'
;FCYTENFVVVPDHQVVFKMSEMITGGSPVVYDKEKVSRFGVLDKYADDGSSIKWVEVPDCFCFHLWNAWEEPETDEVVVIGSCMTPADSIFNENNEELKSVLSEIRLNLKTGKSTRRAIISPENDVNLEAGMVNKNLLGRKSKYAYLAIAEPWPKVSGFAKVDLSTGETKKFIYGNQKYGGEPLFLPRDPNSETEDDGYL
;
A
#
# COMPACT_ATOMS: atom_id res chain seq x y z
N PHE A 1 4.67 -6.86 -2.02
CA PHE A 1 5.99 -6.21 -2.24
C PHE A 1 5.83 -5.18 -3.35
N CYS A 2 6.77 -4.26 -3.52
CA CYS A 2 6.83 -3.34 -4.65
C CYS A 2 8.26 -3.25 -5.18
N TYR A 3 8.48 -2.48 -6.24
CA TYR A 3 9.80 -2.25 -6.82
C TYR A 3 9.93 -0.79 -7.22
N THR A 4 11.18 -0.34 -7.37
CA THR A 4 11.56 0.97 -7.92
C THR A 4 12.39 0.76 -9.19
N GLU A 5 13.06 1.80 -9.69
CA GLU A 5 13.99 1.68 -10.80
C GLU A 5 15.12 0.66 -10.50
N ASN A 6 15.73 0.75 -9.32
CA ASN A 6 16.91 -0.03 -8.94
C ASN A 6 16.68 -1.03 -7.80
N PHE A 7 15.60 -0.91 -7.03
CA PHE A 7 15.38 -1.74 -5.84
C PHE A 7 14.10 -2.58 -5.90
N VAL A 8 14.11 -3.68 -5.16
CA VAL A 8 12.91 -4.39 -4.71
C VAL A 8 12.67 -4.03 -3.25
N VAL A 9 11.42 -3.78 -2.89
CA VAL A 9 11.01 -3.40 -1.53
C VAL A 9 10.06 -4.46 -0.97
N VAL A 10 10.53 -5.16 0.06
CA VAL A 10 9.88 -6.32 0.67
C VAL A 10 9.29 -5.93 2.03
N PRO A 11 7.95 -5.90 2.19
CA PRO A 11 7.34 -5.73 3.50
C PRO A 11 7.52 -6.99 4.36
N ASP A 12 8.09 -6.83 5.55
CA ASP A 12 8.14 -7.85 6.61
C ASP A 12 7.32 -7.33 7.79
N HIS A 13 6.05 -7.73 7.85
CA HIS A 13 5.05 -7.21 8.78
C HIS A 13 4.73 -8.19 9.92
N GLN A 14 3.82 -7.77 10.80
CA GLN A 14 3.45 -8.48 12.04
C GLN A 14 2.55 -9.71 11.86
N VAL A 15 1.96 -9.92 10.69
CA VAL A 15 1.20 -11.15 10.41
C VAL A 15 2.20 -12.25 10.04
N VAL A 16 2.23 -13.31 10.84
CA VAL A 16 3.22 -14.38 10.76
C VAL A 16 2.57 -15.76 10.77
N PHE A 17 3.32 -16.78 10.36
CA PHE A 17 2.90 -18.17 10.47
C PHE A 17 3.41 -18.81 11.76
N LYS A 18 2.52 -19.25 12.65
CA LYS A 18 2.81 -20.08 13.83
C LYS A 18 2.12 -21.44 13.69
N MET A 19 2.82 -22.39 13.05
CA MET A 19 2.28 -23.72 12.75
C MET A 19 1.85 -24.52 13.98
N SER A 20 2.39 -24.22 15.16
CA SER A 20 2.00 -24.84 16.43
C SER A 20 0.53 -24.60 16.79
N GLU A 21 -0.08 -23.50 16.34
CA GLU A 21 -1.50 -23.19 16.59
C GLU A 21 -2.44 -24.24 15.97
N MET A 22 -2.01 -24.89 14.88
CA MET A 22 -2.83 -25.93 14.25
C MET A 22 -2.99 -27.17 15.13
N ILE A 23 -2.05 -27.43 16.05
CA ILE A 23 -2.11 -28.59 16.96
C ILE A 23 -3.30 -28.47 17.93
N THR A 24 -3.65 -27.25 18.31
CA THR A 24 -4.79 -26.94 19.18
C THR A 24 -6.06 -26.59 18.39
N GLY A 25 -6.02 -26.68 17.05
CA GLY A 25 -7.14 -26.36 16.17
C GLY A 25 -7.29 -24.86 15.83
N GLY A 26 -6.30 -24.03 16.17
CA GLY A 26 -6.27 -22.60 15.84
C GLY A 26 -5.76 -22.31 14.42
N SER A 27 -5.91 -21.04 14.00
CA SER A 27 -5.37 -20.56 12.73
C SER A 27 -3.83 -20.51 12.78
N PRO A 28 -3.12 -21.01 11.77
CA PRO A 28 -1.66 -20.85 11.69
C PRO A 28 -1.23 -19.41 11.36
N VAL A 29 -2.15 -18.55 10.91
CA VAL A 29 -1.88 -17.14 10.61
C VAL A 29 -2.24 -16.32 11.84
N VAL A 30 -1.23 -15.69 12.44
CA VAL A 30 -1.38 -14.95 13.69
C VAL A 30 -0.80 -13.55 13.58
N TYR A 31 -1.34 -12.64 14.38
CA TYR A 31 -0.80 -11.30 14.53
C TYR A 31 0.15 -11.24 15.73
N ASP A 32 1.43 -11.05 15.45
CA ASP A 32 2.48 -10.93 16.46
C ASP A 32 2.70 -9.46 16.84
N LYS A 33 2.08 -9.05 17.95
CA LYS A 33 2.15 -7.67 18.47
C LYS A 33 3.56 -7.27 18.92
N GLU A 34 4.43 -8.23 19.22
CA GLU A 34 5.81 -7.94 19.68
C GLU A 34 6.77 -7.74 18.50
N LYS A 35 6.42 -8.26 17.31
CA LYS A 35 7.22 -8.04 16.10
C LYS A 35 7.10 -6.59 15.66
N VAL A 36 8.24 -5.97 15.34
CA VAL A 36 8.28 -4.64 14.71
C VAL A 36 8.20 -4.80 13.19
N SER A 37 7.21 -4.16 12.56
CA SER A 37 7.11 -4.10 11.11
C SER A 37 8.32 -3.38 10.50
N ARG A 38 8.77 -3.86 9.35
CA ARG A 38 9.92 -3.29 8.63
C ARG A 38 9.81 -3.53 7.13
N PHE A 39 10.58 -2.78 6.37
CA PHE A 39 10.73 -2.98 4.93
C PHE A 39 12.18 -3.30 4.61
N GLY A 40 12.40 -4.37 3.84
CA GLY A 40 13.69 -4.72 3.29
C GLY A 40 13.85 -4.09 1.91
N VAL A 41 14.92 -3.33 1.70
CA VAL A 41 15.26 -2.74 0.41
C VAL A 41 16.49 -3.45 -0.13
N LEU A 42 16.33 -4.12 -1.27
CA LEU A 42 17.35 -4.95 -1.90
C LEU A 42 17.60 -4.45 -3.32
N ASP A 43 18.86 -4.39 -3.74
CA ASP A 43 19.19 -4.11 -5.14
C ASP A 43 18.55 -5.17 -6.04
N LYS A 44 17.83 -4.74 -7.08
CA LYS A 44 17.08 -5.61 -7.98
C LYS A 44 17.98 -6.64 -8.68
N TYR A 45 19.26 -6.32 -8.82
CA TYR A 45 20.26 -7.16 -9.48
C TYR A 45 21.25 -7.78 -8.48
N ALA A 46 20.93 -7.78 -7.18
CA ALA A 46 21.74 -8.47 -6.18
C ALA A 46 21.81 -9.98 -6.46
N ASP A 47 23.01 -10.56 -6.33
CA ASP A 47 23.22 -12.01 -6.49
C ASP A 47 22.58 -12.82 -5.35
N ASP A 48 22.50 -12.24 -4.16
CA ASP A 48 21.93 -12.84 -2.97
C ASP A 48 21.28 -11.79 -2.04
N GLY A 49 20.62 -12.26 -0.97
CA GLY A 49 19.93 -11.41 -0.02
C GLY A 49 20.79 -10.75 1.05
N SER A 50 22.12 -10.92 1.04
CA SER A 50 23.01 -10.41 2.10
C SER A 50 23.10 -8.89 2.13
N SER A 51 22.85 -8.23 1.00
CA SER A 51 22.90 -6.77 0.85
C SER A 51 21.58 -6.06 1.21
N ILE A 52 20.56 -6.80 1.64
CA ILE A 52 19.26 -6.22 2.00
C ILE A 52 19.40 -5.24 3.16
N LYS A 53 18.84 -4.05 3.00
CA LYS A 53 18.75 -3.03 4.05
C LYS A 53 17.38 -3.08 4.70
N TRP A 54 17.32 -3.47 5.96
CA TRP A 54 16.08 -3.46 6.74
C TRP A 54 15.87 -2.10 7.40
N VAL A 55 14.71 -1.50 7.15
CA VAL A 55 14.28 -0.23 7.76
C VAL A 55 13.00 -0.49 8.56
N GLU A 56 13.05 -0.26 9.87
CA GLU A 56 11.91 -0.43 10.75
C GLU A 56 10.85 0.66 10.52
N VAL A 57 9.59 0.24 10.49
CA VAL A 57 8.41 1.10 10.34
C VAL A 57 7.36 0.59 11.33
N PRO A 58 7.40 1.04 12.60
CA PRO A 58 6.47 0.57 13.63
C PRO A 58 5.01 0.88 13.26
N ASP A 59 4.09 0.09 13.80
CA ASP A 59 2.63 0.24 13.62
C ASP A 59 2.18 0.35 12.15
N CYS A 60 2.85 -0.42 11.29
CA CYS A 60 2.62 -0.43 9.85
C CYS A 60 2.31 -1.84 9.36
N PHE A 61 1.09 -2.05 8.87
CA PHE A 61 0.72 -3.25 8.13
C PHE A 61 0.00 -2.80 6.88
N CYS A 62 0.55 -3.07 5.69
CA CYS A 62 -0.11 -2.72 4.45
C CYS A 62 -0.31 -4.02 3.66
N PHE A 63 -1.57 -4.35 3.37
CA PHE A 63 -1.88 -5.60 2.64
C PHE A 63 -1.47 -5.47 1.17
N HIS A 64 -1.71 -4.31 0.58
CA HIS A 64 -1.23 -3.95 -0.75
C HIS A 64 -0.31 -2.72 -0.73
N LEU A 65 0.68 -2.75 -1.62
CA LEU A 65 1.55 -1.63 -1.94
C LEU A 65 1.28 -1.25 -3.40
N TRP A 66 0.96 0.02 -3.64
CA TRP A 66 0.46 0.50 -4.94
C TRP A 66 1.58 0.90 -5.88
N ASN A 67 2.61 1.57 -5.36
CA ASN A 67 3.79 1.95 -6.12
C ASN A 67 4.96 2.27 -5.16
N ALA A 68 6.16 2.36 -5.70
CA ALA A 68 7.31 2.92 -5.01
C ALA A 68 8.25 3.60 -5.99
N TRP A 69 9.07 4.52 -5.49
CA TRP A 69 10.11 5.18 -6.29
C TRP A 69 11.27 5.65 -5.41
N GLU A 70 12.38 6.00 -6.05
CA GLU A 70 13.57 6.55 -5.41
C GLU A 70 13.53 8.09 -5.45
N GLU A 71 13.96 8.73 -4.35
CA GLU A 71 14.28 10.17 -4.26
C GLU A 71 15.76 10.30 -3.85
N PRO A 72 16.71 10.21 -4.80
CA PRO A 72 18.16 10.26 -4.52
C PRO A 72 18.63 11.49 -3.75
N GLU A 73 17.89 12.59 -3.87
CA GLU A 73 18.16 13.89 -3.26
C GLU A 73 18.01 13.84 -1.73
N THR A 74 17.22 12.89 -1.23
CA THR A 74 17.00 12.66 0.21
C THR A 74 17.54 11.31 0.69
N ASP A 75 18.17 10.51 -0.17
CA ASP A 75 18.58 9.11 0.09
C ASP A 75 17.37 8.22 0.48
N GLU A 76 16.17 8.51 -0.04
CA GLU A 76 14.93 7.83 0.34
C GLU A 76 14.34 6.97 -0.77
N VAL A 77 13.73 5.85 -0.36
CA VAL A 77 12.73 5.15 -1.15
C VAL A 77 11.35 5.49 -0.61
N VAL A 78 10.48 5.99 -1.47
CA VAL A 78 9.09 6.31 -1.16
C VAL A 78 8.22 5.13 -1.56
N VAL A 79 7.37 4.66 -0.65
CA VAL A 79 6.42 3.57 -0.86
C VAL A 79 5.02 4.09 -0.61
N ILE A 80 4.12 3.84 -1.55
CA ILE A 80 2.70 4.16 -1.43
C ILE A 80 1.95 2.86 -1.20
N GLY A 81 1.18 2.80 -0.12
CA GLY A 81 0.41 1.61 0.24
C GLY A 81 -0.81 1.94 1.07
N SER A 82 -1.75 1.01 1.15
CA SER A 82 -2.91 1.14 2.03
C SER A 82 -2.65 0.35 3.30
N CYS A 83 -2.50 1.08 4.41
CA CYS A 83 -2.07 0.51 5.67
C CYS A 83 -3.25 0.39 6.61
N MET A 84 -3.43 -0.82 7.13
CA MET A 84 -4.64 -1.26 7.80
C MET A 84 -4.46 -1.28 9.30
N THR A 85 -5.49 -0.82 10.01
CA THR A 85 -5.56 -0.84 11.46
C THR A 85 -6.94 -1.35 11.91
N PRO A 86 -6.99 -2.35 12.82
CA PRO A 86 -5.86 -3.16 13.27
C PRO A 86 -5.34 -4.11 12.17
N ALA A 87 -4.06 -4.50 12.26
CA ALA A 87 -3.38 -5.29 11.22
C ALA A 87 -3.97 -6.70 11.02
N ASP A 88 -4.71 -7.20 12.02
CA ASP A 88 -5.31 -8.53 12.04
C ASP A 88 -6.78 -8.54 11.60
N SER A 89 -7.37 -7.38 11.26
CA SER A 89 -8.77 -7.27 10.83
C SER A 89 -9.13 -8.15 9.63
N ILE A 90 -8.17 -8.51 8.76
CA ILE A 90 -8.43 -9.42 7.64
C ILE A 90 -8.51 -10.89 8.11
N PHE A 91 -7.78 -11.25 9.16
CA PHE A 91 -7.55 -12.63 9.58
C PHE A 91 -8.33 -13.02 10.84
N ASN A 92 -8.80 -12.04 11.61
CA ASN A 92 -9.60 -12.24 12.80
C ASN A 92 -11.02 -11.70 12.59
N GLU A 93 -12.02 -12.45 13.06
CA GLU A 93 -13.43 -12.04 13.08
C GLU A 93 -13.70 -11.02 14.21
N ASN A 94 -12.84 -10.01 14.37
CA ASN A 94 -13.07 -8.94 15.31
C ASN A 94 -14.08 -7.96 14.71
N ASN A 95 -15.15 -7.65 15.46
CA ASN A 95 -16.16 -6.66 15.10
C ASN A 95 -15.65 -5.20 15.16
N GLU A 96 -14.33 -4.99 15.19
CA GLU A 96 -13.74 -3.65 15.17
C GLU A 96 -13.81 -3.07 13.76
N GLU A 97 -14.06 -1.75 13.68
CA GLU A 97 -14.13 -1.05 12.41
C GLU A 97 -12.73 -0.99 11.77
N LEU A 98 -12.53 -1.81 10.73
CA LEU A 98 -11.33 -1.79 9.92
C LEU A 98 -11.15 -0.40 9.28
N LYS A 99 -9.95 0.15 9.45
CA LYS A 99 -9.47 1.29 8.67
C LYS A 99 -8.37 0.86 7.73
N SER A 100 -8.48 1.20 6.45
CA SER A 100 -7.41 1.09 5.47
C SER A 100 -7.05 2.47 4.95
N VAL A 101 -5.91 2.98 5.41
CA VAL A 101 -5.48 4.36 5.19
C VAL A 101 -4.39 4.40 4.13
N LEU A 102 -4.67 5.11 3.03
CA LEU A 102 -3.67 5.38 2.01
C LEU A 102 -2.51 6.20 2.60
N SER A 103 -1.34 5.59 2.64
CA SER A 103 -0.17 6.08 3.35
C SER A 103 1.03 6.26 2.41
N GLU A 104 1.80 7.31 2.65
CA GLU A 104 3.15 7.47 2.13
C GLU A 104 4.13 7.04 3.22
N ILE A 105 5.01 6.09 2.88
CA ILE A 105 6.08 5.58 3.74
C ILE A 105 7.41 5.96 3.09
N ARG A 106 8.27 6.66 3.81
CA ARG A 106 9.61 7.03 3.33
C ARG A 106 10.65 6.22 4.09
N LEU A 107 11.56 5.59 3.36
CA LEU A 107 12.62 4.72 3.87
C LEU A 107 13.97 5.34 3.55
N ASN A 108 14.68 5.88 4.53
CA ASN A 108 15.98 6.50 4.31
C ASN A 108 17.10 5.45 4.39
N LEU A 109 17.73 5.15 3.25
CA LEU A 109 18.69 4.03 3.12
C LEU A 109 20.08 4.32 3.72
N LYS A 110 20.33 5.57 4.07
CA LYS A 110 21.59 6.04 4.67
C LYS A 110 21.51 6.07 6.18
N THR A 111 20.40 6.55 6.73
CA THR A 111 20.20 6.69 8.18
C THR A 111 19.48 5.50 8.80
N GLY A 112 18.82 4.65 7.99
CA GLY A 112 18.00 3.54 8.46
C GLY A 112 16.70 3.98 9.15
N LYS A 113 16.32 5.26 9.03
CA LYS A 113 15.08 5.80 9.61
C LYS A 113 13.95 5.76 8.61
N SER A 114 12.73 5.66 9.11
CA SER A 114 11.51 5.77 8.32
C SER A 114 10.62 6.91 8.79
N THR A 115 9.73 7.33 7.90
CA THR A 115 8.54 8.11 8.25
C THR A 115 7.32 7.50 7.58
N ARG A 116 6.15 7.73 8.17
CA ARG A 116 4.86 7.35 7.61
C ARG A 116 3.89 8.50 7.81
N ARG A 117 3.11 8.82 6.78
CA ARG A 117 2.00 9.78 6.86
C ARG A 117 0.79 9.29 6.08
N ALA A 118 -0.41 9.64 6.55
CA ALA A 118 -1.61 9.54 5.73
C ALA A 118 -1.53 10.56 4.57
N ILE A 119 -1.98 10.16 3.39
CA ILE A 119 -2.00 11.03 2.20
C ILE A 119 -3.25 11.91 2.20
N ILE A 120 -4.39 11.34 2.58
CA ILE A 120 -5.69 12.01 2.62
C ILE A 120 -5.91 12.57 4.02
N SER A 121 -6.52 13.76 4.10
CA SER A 121 -6.85 14.38 5.37
C SER A 121 -7.97 13.63 6.09
N PRO A 122 -7.98 13.59 7.44
CA PRO A 122 -8.96 12.81 8.21
C PRO A 122 -10.43 13.11 7.89
N GLU A 123 -10.75 14.35 7.50
CA GLU A 123 -12.10 14.76 7.14
C GLU A 123 -12.60 14.24 5.78
N ASN A 124 -11.69 13.82 4.90
CA ASN A 124 -12.00 13.28 3.58
C ASN A 124 -11.67 11.78 3.45
N ASP A 125 -11.10 11.21 4.51
CA ASP A 125 -10.61 9.83 4.58
C ASP A 125 -11.74 8.85 4.31
N VAL A 126 -11.40 7.82 3.54
CA VAL A 126 -12.28 6.69 3.19
C VAL A 126 -11.41 5.45 3.07
N ASN A 127 -12.01 4.28 3.31
CA ASN A 127 -11.27 3.03 3.16
C ASN A 127 -10.88 2.81 1.69
N LEU A 128 -9.61 2.99 1.37
CA LEU A 128 -9.07 2.81 0.02
C LEU A 128 -8.24 1.55 -0.05
N GLU A 129 -8.69 0.60 -0.86
CA GLU A 129 -8.03 -0.67 -1.12
C GLU A 129 -8.11 -1.02 -2.60
N ALA A 130 -7.56 -2.18 -2.97
CA ALA A 130 -7.66 -2.82 -4.29
C ALA A 130 -7.70 -1.82 -5.46
N GLY A 131 -6.54 -1.48 -6.01
CA GLY A 131 -6.44 -0.57 -7.13
C GLY A 131 -5.03 -0.49 -7.69
N MET A 132 -4.74 0.62 -8.35
CA MET A 132 -3.51 0.76 -9.14
C MET A 132 -3.09 2.21 -9.36
N VAL A 133 -1.84 2.36 -9.78
CA VAL A 133 -1.34 3.57 -10.44
C VAL A 133 -1.30 3.35 -11.95
N ASN A 134 -0.94 4.38 -12.73
CA ASN A 134 -0.64 4.19 -14.14
C ASN A 134 0.50 3.16 -14.31
N LYS A 135 0.22 2.03 -14.98
CA LYS A 135 1.18 0.91 -15.15
C LYS A 135 2.49 1.34 -15.83
N ASN A 136 2.44 2.36 -16.68
CA ASN A 136 3.63 2.88 -17.34
C ASN A 136 4.58 3.56 -16.35
N LEU A 137 4.13 3.95 -15.16
CA LEU A 137 4.94 4.59 -14.12
C LEU A 137 5.27 3.68 -12.93
N LEU A 138 5.03 2.36 -13.04
CA LEU A 138 5.40 1.45 -11.96
C LEU A 138 6.92 1.51 -11.67
N GLY A 139 7.25 1.63 -10.39
CA GLY A 139 8.63 1.82 -9.93
C GLY A 139 9.20 3.22 -10.12
N ARG A 140 8.40 4.15 -10.65
CA ARG A 140 8.74 5.56 -10.85
C ARG A 140 7.71 6.44 -10.16
N LYS A 141 8.09 7.71 -9.94
CA LYS A 141 7.22 8.66 -9.25
C LYS A 141 5.93 8.85 -10.03
N SER A 142 4.81 8.53 -9.37
CA SER A 142 3.45 8.71 -9.87
C SER A 142 2.73 9.74 -9.01
N LYS A 143 1.93 10.61 -9.64
CA LYS A 143 1.11 11.60 -8.97
C LYS A 143 -0.27 11.06 -8.61
N TYR A 144 -0.81 10.11 -9.37
CA TYR A 144 -2.18 9.63 -9.21
C TYR A 144 -2.27 8.15 -8.86
N ALA A 145 -3.17 7.83 -7.92
CA ALA A 145 -3.62 6.47 -7.65
C ALA A 145 -5.13 6.35 -7.87
N TYR A 146 -5.57 5.18 -8.32
CA TYR A 146 -6.96 4.83 -8.58
C TYR A 146 -7.33 3.64 -7.72
N LEU A 147 -8.12 3.86 -6.68
CA LEU A 147 -8.35 2.87 -5.61
C LEU A 147 -9.84 2.64 -5.39
N ALA A 148 -10.22 1.41 -5.10
CA ALA A 148 -11.59 1.07 -4.72
C ALA A 148 -11.95 1.68 -3.35
N ILE A 149 -13.18 2.20 -3.25
CA ILE A 149 -13.75 2.67 -1.98
C ILE A 149 -14.45 1.46 -1.32
N ALA A 150 -13.79 0.87 -0.33
CA ALA A 150 -14.23 -0.36 0.34
C ALA A 150 -15.20 -0.07 1.50
N GLU A 151 -16.31 0.60 1.18
CA GLU A 151 -17.34 0.99 2.15
C GLU A 151 -18.76 0.61 1.68
N PRO A 152 -19.58 -0.07 2.51
CA PRO A 152 -19.20 -0.71 3.78
C PRO A 152 -18.29 -1.92 3.52
N TRP A 153 -17.28 -2.13 4.36
CA TRP A 153 -16.38 -3.29 4.23
C TRP A 153 -17.16 -4.62 4.24
N PRO A 154 -16.82 -5.61 3.39
CA PRO A 154 -15.80 -5.59 2.33
C PRO A 154 -16.33 -5.18 0.94
N LYS A 155 -17.53 -4.58 0.87
CA LYS A 155 -18.17 -4.22 -0.41
C LYS A 155 -17.56 -2.94 -0.98
N VAL A 156 -17.33 -2.92 -2.29
CA VAL A 156 -16.78 -1.75 -2.99
C VAL A 156 -17.90 -0.90 -3.57
N SER A 157 -18.16 0.27 -3.01
CA SER A 157 -19.26 1.18 -3.41
C SER A 157 -18.88 2.20 -4.48
N GLY A 158 -17.62 2.23 -4.88
CA GLY A 158 -17.11 3.16 -5.87
C GLY A 158 -15.60 3.05 -6.01
N PHE A 159 -15.01 4.03 -6.68
CA PHE A 159 -13.56 4.20 -6.75
C PHE A 159 -13.18 5.67 -6.59
N ALA A 160 -11.93 5.92 -6.25
CA ALA A 160 -11.38 7.25 -6.06
C ALA A 160 -10.12 7.43 -6.90
N LYS A 161 -10.00 8.59 -7.55
CA LYS A 161 -8.73 9.12 -8.03
C LYS A 161 -8.14 10.00 -6.93
N VAL A 162 -6.92 9.69 -6.50
CA VAL A 162 -6.21 10.42 -5.44
C VAL A 162 -4.97 11.08 -6.02
N ASP A 163 -4.79 12.37 -5.78
CA ASP A 163 -3.52 13.06 -5.96
C ASP A 163 -2.61 12.75 -4.75
N LEU A 164 -1.55 11.99 -4.97
CA LEU A 164 -0.64 11.52 -3.92
C LEU A 164 0.18 12.65 -3.28
N SER A 165 0.30 13.79 -3.96
CA SER A 165 1.05 14.93 -3.47
C SER A 165 0.20 15.84 -2.57
N THR A 166 -1.07 16.05 -2.91
CA THR A 166 -1.96 16.98 -2.21
C THR A 166 -2.99 16.29 -1.32
N GLY A 167 -3.28 15.01 -1.56
CA GLY A 167 -4.40 14.29 -0.94
C GLY A 167 -5.76 14.59 -1.57
N GLU A 168 -5.83 15.44 -2.61
CA GLU A 168 -7.09 15.73 -3.29
C GLU A 168 -7.70 14.45 -3.85
N THR A 169 -8.96 14.20 -3.53
CA THR A 169 -9.64 12.94 -3.84
C THR A 169 -10.92 13.20 -4.64
N LYS A 170 -11.02 12.61 -5.83
CA LYS A 170 -12.23 12.62 -6.66
C LYS A 170 -12.87 11.24 -6.64
N LYS A 171 -14.07 11.16 -6.05
CA LYS A 171 -14.79 9.91 -5.81
C LYS A 171 -15.85 9.70 -6.90
N PHE A 172 -15.94 8.49 -7.43
CA PHE A 172 -17.05 8.02 -8.25
C PHE A 172 -17.82 6.96 -7.47
N ILE A 173 -19.02 7.30 -7.01
CA ILE A 173 -19.88 6.42 -6.23
C ILE A 173 -20.90 5.75 -7.14
N TYR A 174 -20.98 4.42 -7.12
CA TYR A 174 -21.86 3.65 -8.01
C TYR A 174 -23.36 3.89 -7.73
N GLY A 175 -23.70 4.18 -6.46
CA GLY A 175 -25.06 4.46 -6.01
C GLY A 175 -25.99 3.24 -6.05
N ASN A 176 -27.22 3.39 -5.54
CA ASN A 176 -28.29 2.38 -5.63
C ASN A 176 -27.90 0.96 -5.21
N GLN A 177 -27.10 0.81 -4.14
CA GLN A 177 -26.60 -0.49 -3.65
C GLN A 177 -25.88 -1.32 -4.75
N LYS A 178 -25.25 -0.63 -5.71
CA LYS A 178 -24.37 -1.24 -6.69
C LYS A 178 -22.96 -1.34 -6.12
N TYR A 179 -22.31 -2.45 -6.43
CA TYR A 179 -20.97 -2.73 -5.95
C TYR A 179 -20.09 -3.20 -7.12
N GLY A 180 -18.80 -2.90 -7.04
CA GLY A 180 -17.80 -3.27 -8.03
C GLY A 180 -16.60 -3.96 -7.39
N GLY A 181 -15.42 -3.67 -7.92
CA GLY A 181 -14.14 -4.20 -7.43
C GLY A 181 -12.98 -3.27 -7.80
N GLU A 182 -11.83 -3.87 -8.07
CA GLU A 182 -10.60 -3.18 -8.44
C GLU A 182 -10.78 -2.35 -9.73
N PRO A 183 -10.55 -1.02 -9.71
CA PRO A 183 -10.59 -0.20 -10.91
C PRO A 183 -9.34 -0.44 -11.77
N LEU A 184 -9.52 -0.50 -13.10
CA LEU A 184 -8.44 -0.67 -14.06
C LEU A 184 -8.21 0.63 -14.83
N PHE A 185 -7.11 1.33 -14.55
CA PHE A 185 -6.68 2.46 -15.37
C PHE A 185 -6.01 1.98 -16.67
N LEU A 186 -6.54 2.45 -17.79
CA LEU A 186 -6.00 2.23 -19.13
C LEU A 186 -5.57 3.58 -19.75
N PRO A 187 -4.27 3.84 -19.94
CA PRO A 187 -3.80 5.04 -20.65
C PRO A 187 -4.42 5.13 -22.05
N ARG A 188 -4.76 6.34 -22.50
CA ARG A 188 -5.30 6.57 -23.86
C ARG A 188 -4.31 6.15 -24.94
N ASP A 189 -3.05 6.55 -24.75
CA ASP A 189 -1.91 6.19 -25.59
C ASP A 189 -0.76 5.77 -24.68
N PRO A 190 0.05 4.75 -25.05
CA PRO A 190 1.24 4.38 -24.29
C PRO A 190 2.23 5.54 -24.04
N ASN A 191 2.24 6.54 -24.93
CA ASN A 191 3.10 7.71 -24.90
C ASN A 191 2.38 8.99 -24.45
N SER A 192 1.23 8.87 -23.78
CA SER A 192 0.53 10.02 -23.22
C SER A 192 1.46 10.86 -22.35
N GLU A 193 1.52 12.17 -22.62
CA GLU A 193 2.35 13.12 -21.85
C GLU A 193 1.78 13.37 -20.45
N THR A 194 0.45 13.27 -20.30
CA THR A 194 -0.24 13.44 -19.03
C THR A 194 -0.50 12.08 -18.39
N GLU A 195 -0.05 11.90 -17.14
CA GLU A 195 -0.12 10.65 -16.37
C GLU A 195 -1.53 10.06 -16.29
N ASP A 196 -2.55 10.91 -16.26
CA ASP A 196 -3.96 10.57 -16.05
C ASP A 196 -4.84 10.66 -17.30
N ASP A 197 -4.26 10.88 -18.49
CA ASP A 197 -5.04 10.78 -19.73
C ASP A 197 -5.26 9.30 -20.11
N GLY A 198 -6.45 8.84 -19.75
CA GLY A 198 -6.87 7.48 -19.95
C GLY A 198 -8.30 7.26 -19.48
N TYR A 199 -8.59 6.01 -19.18
CA TYR A 199 -9.91 5.51 -18.86
C TYR A 199 -9.86 4.67 -17.58
N LEU A 200 -10.98 4.66 -16.87
CA LEU A 200 -11.28 3.74 -15.77
C LEU A 200 -12.54 2.96 -16.13
#